data_AF-A0A1G0VRH4-F1
#
_entry.id   AF-A0A1G0VRH4-F1
#
_cell.length_a   1.000
_cell.length_b   1.000
_cell.length_c   1.000
_cell.angle_alpha   90.00
_cell.angle_beta   90.00
_cell.angle_gamma   90.00
#
_symmetry.space_group_name_H-M   'P 1'
#
loop_
_entity.id
_entity.type
_entity.pdbx_description
1 polymer ?
#
loop_
_entity_poly.entity_id
_entity_poly.type
_entity_poly.pdbx_seq_one_letter_code
_entity_poly.pdbx_strand_id
1 'polypeptide(L)'
;MFGVFKILRERDIETKDTVKWHFAKCNNSRCNAIFLVDPSETPGELGFICPECSKKTTNSHVVQCSSCKTVLNFVRAAPSEEKVVFNVPKCSHCVGTIEDEWEIEPLYQPDSYI
;
A
#
# COMPACT_ATOMS: atom_id res chain seq x y z
N MET A 1 67.22 20.80 -6.07
CA MET A 1 66.57 20.88 -7.40
C MET A 1 65.32 20.02 -7.35
N PHE A 2 64.16 20.67 -7.31
CA PHE A 2 62.77 20.23 -7.54
C PHE A 2 62.29 18.87 -6.98
N GLY A 3 61.58 18.94 -5.86
CA GLY A 3 60.74 17.85 -5.34
C GLY A 3 59.47 17.69 -6.17
N VAL A 4 59.14 16.45 -6.49
CA VAL A 4 57.99 16.06 -7.31
C VAL A 4 56.70 16.28 -6.50
N PHE A 5 55.94 17.32 -6.84
CA PHE A 5 54.58 17.51 -6.35
C PHE A 5 53.68 16.39 -6.89
N LYS A 6 53.28 15.47 -6.01
CA LYS A 6 52.29 14.43 -6.30
C LYS A 6 50.94 15.13 -6.48
N ILE A 7 50.46 15.20 -7.72
CA ILE A 7 49.12 15.70 -8.04
C ILE A 7 48.13 14.75 -7.35
N LEU A 8 47.45 15.23 -6.31
CA LEU A 8 46.29 14.57 -5.72
C LEU A 8 45.21 14.57 -6.80
N ARG A 9 44.99 13.41 -7.41
CA ARG A 9 43.87 13.18 -8.33
C ARG A 9 42.59 13.43 -7.54
N GLU A 10 41.87 14.50 -7.88
CA GLU A 10 40.52 14.72 -7.41
C GLU A 10 39.72 13.48 -7.81
N ARG A 11 39.30 12.70 -6.81
CA ARG A 11 38.34 11.63 -7.04
C ARG A 11 37.00 12.31 -7.16
N ASP A 12 36.44 12.31 -8.36
CA ASP A 12 35.00 12.49 -8.53
C ASP A 12 34.32 11.50 -7.59
N ILE A 13 33.73 12.02 -6.51
CA ILE A 13 32.77 11.28 -5.73
C ILE A 13 31.59 11.15 -6.67
N GLU A 14 31.53 10.04 -7.43
CA GLU A 14 30.30 9.65 -8.10
C GLU A 14 29.20 9.83 -7.05
N THR A 15 28.25 10.73 -7.33
CA THR A 15 26.95 10.73 -6.68
C THR A 15 26.27 9.44 -7.10
N LYS A 16 26.79 8.29 -6.66
CA LYS A 16 26.08 7.03 -6.66
C LYS A 16 24.80 7.35 -5.94
N ASP A 17 23.73 7.39 -6.72
CA ASP A 17 22.37 7.68 -6.29
C ASP A 17 22.20 7.13 -4.88
N THR A 18 22.07 8.02 -3.91
CA THR A 18 21.55 7.61 -2.61
C THR A 18 20.08 7.33 -2.85
N VAL A 19 19.77 6.17 -3.41
CA VAL A 19 18.41 5.61 -3.47
C VAL A 19 18.02 5.42 -2.02
N LYS A 20 17.47 6.48 -1.42
CA LYS A 20 17.07 6.51 -0.01
C LYS A 20 15.76 5.76 0.07
N TRP A 21 15.86 4.45 0.25
CA TRP A 21 14.74 3.57 0.56
C TRP A 21 13.83 4.20 1.61
N HIS A 22 12.52 4.11 1.38
CA HIS A 22 11.52 4.64 2.30
C HIS A 22 10.92 3.52 3.14
N PHE A 23 10.61 3.82 4.39
CA PHE A 23 9.79 2.93 5.21
C PHE A 23 8.33 3.32 5.04
N ALA A 24 7.49 2.36 4.66
CA ALA A 24 6.05 2.53 4.60
C ALA A 24 5.36 1.67 5.64
N LYS A 25 4.26 2.17 6.18
CA LYS A 25 3.34 1.39 7.02
C LYS A 25 2.29 0.73 6.12
N CYS A 26 2.04 -0.55 6.36
CA CYS A 26 0.97 -1.29 5.68
C CYS A 26 -0.38 -0.63 5.93
N ASN A 27 -1.12 -0.38 4.85
CA ASN A 27 -2.42 0.28 4.87
C ASN A 27 -3.57 -0.65 5.33
N ASN A 28 -3.27 -1.92 5.64
CA ASN A 28 -4.20 -2.81 6.33
C ASN A 28 -4.17 -2.51 7.84
N SER A 29 -5.30 -2.01 8.35
CA SER A 29 -5.56 -1.68 9.75
C SER A 29 -5.18 -2.79 10.74
N ARG A 30 -5.33 -4.07 10.33
CA ARG A 30 -5.06 -5.24 11.17
C ARG A 30 -3.62 -5.76 11.10
N CYS A 31 -2.81 -5.27 10.17
CA CYS A 31 -1.43 -5.74 9.97
C CYS A 31 -0.41 -4.85 10.67
N ASN A 32 -0.52 -3.52 10.51
CA ASN A 32 0.42 -2.53 11.08
C ASN A 32 1.91 -2.74 10.78
N ALA A 33 2.28 -3.65 9.86
CA ALA A 33 3.67 -3.92 9.51
C ALA A 33 4.34 -2.69 8.86
N ILE A 34 5.62 -2.48 9.16
CA ILE A 34 6.47 -1.47 8.50
C ILE A 34 7.43 -2.21 7.58
N PHE A 35 7.57 -1.77 6.34
CA PHE A 35 8.40 -2.43 5.33
C PHE A 35 9.13 -1.41 4.46
N LEU A 36 10.21 -1.87 3.81
CA LEU A 36 11.01 -1.08 2.89
C LEU A 36 10.33 -1.00 1.52
N VAL A 37 10.33 0.20 0.95
CA VAL A 37 9.72 0.55 -0.32
C VAL A 37 10.78 1.22 -1.19
N ASP A 38 10.80 0.82 -2.46
CA ASP A 38 11.69 1.43 -3.45
C ASP A 38 11.28 2.89 -3.66
N PRO A 39 12.21 3.86 -3.77
CA PRO A 39 11.85 5.26 -3.95
C PRO A 39 11.03 5.58 -5.22
N SER A 40 11.04 4.68 -6.21
CA SER A 40 10.20 4.79 -7.40
C SER A 40 8.76 4.30 -7.20
N GLU A 41 8.49 3.55 -6.13
CA GLU A 41 7.15 3.04 -5.84
C GLU A 41 6.25 4.13 -5.24
N THR A 42 5.11 4.35 -5.89
CA THR A 42 4.04 5.21 -5.40
C THR A 42 2.91 4.37 -4.80
N PRO A 43 2.16 4.90 -3.82
CA PRO A 43 1.03 4.19 -3.27
C PRO A 43 -0.04 4.01 -4.35
N GLY A 44 -0.42 2.75 -4.62
CA GLY A 44 -1.53 2.42 -5.51
C GLY A 44 -2.90 2.73 -4.89
N GLU A 45 -3.98 2.23 -5.51
CA GLU A 45 -5.36 2.46 -5.03
C GLU A 45 -5.61 1.96 -3.60
N LEU A 46 -4.90 0.91 -3.19
CA LEU A 46 -4.94 0.33 -1.84
C LEU A 46 -3.88 0.93 -0.90
N GLY A 47 -3.14 1.95 -1.33
CA GLY A 47 -2.00 2.50 -0.61
C GLY A 47 -0.81 1.53 -0.57
N PHE A 48 0.09 1.73 0.38
CA PHE A 48 1.22 0.83 0.60
C PHE A 48 0.76 -0.45 1.31
N ILE A 49 0.86 -1.58 0.62
CA ILE A 49 0.47 -2.89 1.15
C ILE A 49 1.71 -3.75 1.35
N CYS A 50 1.89 -4.30 2.55
CA CYS A 50 3.03 -5.18 2.82
C CYS A 50 2.95 -6.47 1.99
N PRO A 51 4.07 -7.16 1.75
CA PRO A 51 4.10 -8.37 0.94
C PRO A 51 3.12 -9.47 1.39
N GLU A 52 2.85 -9.58 2.69
CA GLU A 52 1.89 -10.54 3.23
C GLU A 52 0.43 -10.19 2.91
N CYS A 53 0.07 -8.91 2.99
CA CYS A 53 -1.27 -8.44 2.65
C CYS A 53 -1.49 -8.40 1.13
N SER A 54 -0.42 -8.17 0.35
CA SER A 54 -0.47 -8.23 -1.11
C SER A 54 -0.78 -9.64 -1.61
N LYS A 55 -0.36 -10.70 -0.89
CA LYS A 55 -0.79 -12.08 -1.20
C LYS A 55 -2.27 -12.33 -0.89
N LYS A 56 -2.91 -11.53 -0.04
CA LYS A 56 -4.33 -11.69 0.30
C LYS A 56 -5.24 -11.01 -0.71
N THR A 57 -4.82 -9.88 -1.29
CA THR A 57 -5.58 -9.18 -2.36
C THR A 57 -5.78 -10.07 -3.59
N THR A 58 -4.90 -11.05 -3.83
CA THR A 58 -5.05 -11.97 -4.96
C THR A 58 -6.17 -12.98 -4.80
N ASN A 59 -6.65 -13.25 -3.58
CA ASN A 59 -7.68 -14.28 -3.31
C ASN A 59 -8.85 -13.74 -2.49
N SER A 60 -8.94 -12.42 -2.30
CA SER A 60 -9.92 -11.79 -1.43
C SER A 60 -10.43 -10.50 -2.05
N HIS A 61 -11.71 -10.24 -1.85
CA HIS A 61 -12.26 -8.89 -1.92
C HIS A 61 -11.61 -8.02 -0.85
N VAL A 62 -11.56 -6.73 -1.13
CA VAL A 62 -10.95 -5.75 -0.23
C VAL A 62 -12.05 -4.86 0.32
N VAL A 63 -12.12 -4.70 1.63
CA VAL A 63 -12.99 -3.71 2.26
C VAL A 63 -12.12 -2.50 2.60
N GLN A 64 -12.41 -1.36 1.99
CA GLN A 64 -11.63 -0.13 2.08
C GLN A 64 -12.50 1.05 2.53
N CYS A 65 -11.94 1.95 3.32
CA CYS A 65 -12.60 3.22 3.64
C CYS A 65 -12.41 4.22 2.49
N SER A 66 -13.49 4.81 1.99
CA SER A 66 -13.44 5.85 0.96
C SER A 66 -12.73 7.12 1.44
N SER A 67 -12.91 7.48 2.71
CA SER A 67 -12.41 8.74 3.28
C SER A 67 -10.89 8.74 3.50
N CYS A 68 -10.33 7.66 4.04
CA CYS A 68 -8.89 7.60 4.36
C CYS A 68 -8.13 6.53 3.58
N LYS A 69 -8.80 5.81 2.68
CA LYS A 69 -8.25 4.71 1.88
C LYS A 69 -7.68 3.54 2.69
N THR A 70 -7.88 3.51 4.00
CA THR A 70 -7.44 2.40 4.86
C THR A 70 -8.16 1.10 4.49
N VAL A 71 -7.41 0.01 4.38
CA VAL A 71 -7.97 -1.33 4.22
C VAL A 71 -8.41 -1.84 5.59
N LEU A 72 -9.70 -2.09 5.72
CA LEU A 72 -10.34 -2.54 6.96
C LEU A 72 -10.33 -4.06 7.06
N ASN A 73 -10.56 -4.74 5.93
CA ASN A 73 -10.64 -6.20 5.93
C ASN A 73 -10.38 -6.82 4.54
N PHE A 74 -10.10 -8.12 4.55
CA PHE A 74 -10.05 -8.97 3.38
C PHE A 74 -11.12 -10.06 3.51
N VAL A 75 -12.02 -10.15 2.54
CA VAL A 75 -13.09 -11.16 2.49
C VAL A 75 -12.74 -12.15 1.39
N ARG A 76 -12.66 -13.44 1.72
CA ARG A 76 -12.26 -14.47 0.76
C ARG A 76 -13.20 -14.48 -0.46
N ALA A 77 -12.64 -14.33 -1.65
CA ALA A 77 -13.38 -14.43 -2.91
C ALA A 77 -13.46 -15.89 -3.36
N ALA A 78 -14.54 -16.27 -4.04
CA ALA A 78 -14.55 -17.57 -4.73
C ALA A 78 -13.57 -17.55 -5.92
N PRO A 79 -12.98 -18.70 -6.33
CA PRO A 79 -12.00 -18.74 -7.42
C PRO A 79 -12.53 -18.23 -8.78
N SER A 80 -13.85 -18.29 -8.97
CA SER A 80 -14.57 -17.85 -10.17
C SER A 80 -15.19 -16.46 -10.05
N GLU A 81 -15.06 -15.81 -8.90
CA GLU A 81 -15.69 -14.52 -8.61
C GLU A 81 -14.74 -13.37 -8.99
N GLU A 82 -15.31 -12.31 -9.56
CA GLU A 82 -14.56 -11.08 -9.80
C GLU A 82 -14.24 -10.41 -8.46
N LYS A 83 -12.98 -10.04 -8.27
CA LYS A 83 -12.54 -9.41 -7.01
C LYS A 83 -12.97 -7.96 -7.02
N VAL A 84 -13.68 -7.58 -5.97
CA VAL A 84 -14.26 -6.24 -5.82
C VAL A 84 -13.63 -5.54 -4.61
N VAL A 85 -13.44 -4.23 -4.74
CA VAL A 85 -13.13 -3.35 -3.61
C VAL A 85 -14.45 -2.78 -3.09
N PHE A 86 -14.89 -3.29 -1.95
CA PHE A 86 -16.03 -2.76 -1.21
C PHE A 86 -15.61 -1.50 -0.46
N ASN A 87 -16.34 -0.42 -0.70
CA ASN A 87 -16.05 0.85 -0.05
C ASN A 87 -17.02 1.08 1.11
N VAL A 88 -16.48 1.45 2.27
CA VAL A 88 -17.26 2.05 3.36
C VAL A 88 -17.07 3.57 3.32
N PRO A 89 -18.11 4.39 3.57
CA PRO A 89 -17.99 5.84 3.48
C PRO A 89 -16.95 6.42 4.45
N LYS A 90 -16.97 5.92 5.69
CA LYS A 90 -16.09 6.31 6.80
C LYS A 90 -15.72 5.09 7.63
N CYS A 91 -14.74 5.23 8.51
CA CYS A 91 -14.32 4.15 9.41
C CYS A 91 -13.75 4.71 10.73
N SER A 92 -13.57 3.84 11.72
CA SER A 92 -13.07 4.21 13.05
C SER A 92 -11.60 4.68 13.05
N HIS A 93 -10.90 4.47 11.94
CA HIS A 93 -9.51 4.89 11.75
C HIS A 93 -9.35 6.31 11.20
N CYS A 94 -10.45 6.99 10.84
CA CYS A 94 -10.43 8.38 10.41
C CYS A 94 -11.43 9.25 11.17
N VAL A 95 -12.52 9.66 10.50
CA VAL A 95 -13.57 10.56 11.01
C VAL A 95 -14.90 9.84 11.20
N GLY A 96 -14.93 8.52 11.04
CA GLY A 96 -16.12 7.70 11.24
C GLY A 96 -16.10 6.95 12.57
N THR A 97 -17.15 6.18 12.80
CA THR A 97 -17.27 5.27 13.93
C THR A 97 -17.24 3.81 13.48
N ILE A 98 -17.33 2.87 14.43
CA ILE A 98 -17.39 1.45 14.10
C ILE A 98 -18.73 1.07 13.44
N GLU A 99 -19.79 1.83 13.71
CA GLU A 99 -21.10 1.68 13.08
C GLU A 99 -21.05 2.02 11.59
N ASP A 100 -20.27 3.04 11.20
CA ASP A 100 -20.05 3.39 9.79
C ASP A 100 -19.35 2.26 9.00
N GLU A 101 -18.66 1.33 9.68
CA GLU A 101 -18.02 0.18 9.05
C GLU A 101 -19.02 -0.95 8.73
N TRP A 102 -20.23 -0.89 9.29
CA TRP A 102 -21.28 -1.91 9.07
C TRP A 102 -22.10 -1.62 7.82
N GLU A 103 -22.11 -0.36 7.37
CA GLU A 103 -22.71 0.08 6.12
C GLU A 103 -21.73 -0.15 4.97
N ILE A 104 -21.53 -1.42 4.62
CA ILE A 104 -20.88 -1.78 3.36
C ILE A 104 -21.91 -1.57 2.26
N GLU A 105 -21.64 -0.71 1.28
CA GLU A 105 -22.43 -0.64 0.05
C GLU A 105 -21.91 -1.70 -0.94
N PRO A 106 -22.55 -2.88 -1.05
CA PRO A 106 -22.38 -3.68 -2.25
C PRO A 106 -23.10 -2.96 -3.38
N LEU A 107 -22.35 -2.45 -4.35
CA LEU A 107 -22.84 -2.41 -5.72
C LEU A 107 -23.00 -3.87 -6.16
N TYR A 108 -24.09 -4.51 -5.74
CA TYR A 108 -24.51 -5.78 -6.31
C TYR A 108 -24.65 -5.53 -7.80
N GLN A 109 -23.78 -6.16 -8.61
CA GLN A 109 -24.05 -6.24 -10.04
C GLN A 109 -25.44 -6.87 -10.19
N PRO A 110 -26.34 -6.23 -10.96
CA PRO A 110 -27.75 -6.61 -11.03
C PRO A 110 -28.02 -8.01 -11.60
N ASP A 111 -27.00 -8.75 -12.04
CA ASP A 111 -27.15 -10.03 -12.74
C ASP A 111 -27.02 -11.27 -11.83
N SER A 112 -27.05 -11.12 -10.51
CA SER A 112 -26.79 -12.22 -9.56
C SER A 112 -28.02 -12.83 -8.87
N TYR A 113 -29.23 -12.60 -9.39
CA TYR A 113 -30.42 -13.35 -8.97
C TYR A 113 -30.89 -14.29 -10.09
N ILE A 114 -30.80 -15.61 -9.84
CA ILE A 114 -31.43 -16.67 -10.64
C ILE A 114 -32.87 -16.85 -10.15
#